data_AF-A0A7S2JVC3-F1
#
_entry.id   AF-A0A7S2JVC3-F1
#
_cell.length_a   1.000
_cell.length_b   1.000
_cell.length_c   1.000
_cell.angle_alpha   90.00
_cell.angle_beta   90.00
_cell.angle_gamma   90.00
#
_symmetry.space_group_name_H-M   'P 1'
#
loop_
_entity.id
_entity.type
_entity.pdbx_description
1 polymer ?
#
loop_
_entity_poly.entity_id
_entity_poly.type
_entity_poly.pdbx_seq_one_letter_code
_entity_poly.pdbx_strand_id
1 'polypeptide(L)'
;STLNQNQPAATPPSRDINTLNKEEQNEYTNRFVGWAIHDVYSHWKHDDLDINKCHSTMEFMNGMKMRHDIALLDKLYMKECYSLSDQIHNRGGLTLVSMEYFEFGRKLVSKIYKSFNEERMNNDGNDSLKNAFNEVVGDKELKLCFLHSDKTTNLKEETKIEIMKTIIRKTMHAMSKQVTKRYNEEYTGHYSKNGGDTALRQKLKANSQLQSAKKKLELDERTKQHKKQKKDNYSGK
;
A
#
# COMPACT_ATOMS: atom_id res chain seq x y z
N SER A 1 34.34 -24.04 -45.91
CA SER A 1 32.99 -23.44 -45.79
C SER A 1 32.70 -23.18 -44.32
N THR A 2 33.01 -21.98 -43.86
CA THR A 2 32.83 -21.52 -42.48
C THR A 2 31.40 -20.99 -42.31
N LEU A 3 30.62 -21.63 -41.44
CA LEU A 3 29.26 -21.23 -41.07
C LEU A 3 29.34 -20.04 -40.10
N ASN A 4 28.81 -18.91 -40.54
CA ASN A 4 28.67 -17.68 -39.76
C ASN A 4 27.40 -17.77 -38.91
N GLN A 5 27.53 -18.10 -37.62
CA GLN A 5 26.47 -17.97 -36.62
C GLN A 5 26.64 -16.65 -35.89
N ASN A 6 25.99 -15.60 -36.38
CA ASN A 6 25.75 -14.37 -35.64
C ASN A 6 24.38 -13.81 -36.06
N GLN A 7 23.31 -14.35 -35.46
CA GLN A 7 22.04 -13.64 -35.37
C GLN A 7 21.92 -13.07 -33.95
N PRO A 8 21.72 -11.75 -33.79
CA PRO A 8 21.48 -11.17 -32.48
C PRO A 8 20.15 -11.67 -31.92
N ALA A 9 20.19 -12.15 -30.67
CA ALA A 9 19.00 -12.54 -29.93
C ALA A 9 17.99 -11.38 -29.91
N ALA A 10 16.75 -11.67 -30.31
CA ALA A 10 15.66 -10.71 -30.25
C ALA A 10 15.51 -10.20 -28.81
N THR A 11 15.73 -8.89 -28.64
CA THR A 11 15.49 -8.20 -27.38
C THR A 11 14.03 -8.43 -26.98
N PRO A 12 13.73 -8.96 -25.78
CA PRO A 12 12.35 -9.13 -25.34
C PRO A 12 11.64 -7.77 -25.33
N PRO A 13 10.34 -7.72 -25.71
CA PRO A 13 9.60 -6.47 -25.77
C PRO A 13 9.64 -5.79 -24.39
N SER A 14 9.99 -4.50 -24.37
CA SER A 14 10.04 -3.70 -23.16
C SER A 14 8.68 -3.76 -22.46
N ARG A 15 8.64 -4.30 -21.24
CA ARG A 15 7.43 -4.31 -20.42
C ARG A 15 7.02 -2.87 -20.13
N ASP A 16 5.76 -2.55 -20.40
CA ASP A 16 5.17 -1.29 -19.98
C ASP A 16 5.02 -1.34 -18.46
N ILE A 17 5.89 -0.60 -17.76
CA ILE A 17 6.17 -0.71 -16.31
C ILE A 17 4.90 -0.47 -15.47
N ASN A 18 3.86 0.08 -16.09
CA ASN A 18 2.59 0.47 -15.48
C ASN A 18 1.42 -0.49 -15.78
N THR A 19 1.70 -1.71 -16.27
CA THR A 19 0.65 -2.69 -16.59
C THR A 19 0.90 -4.05 -15.91
N LEU A 20 -0.10 -4.50 -15.15
CA LEU A 20 -0.11 -5.84 -14.56
C LEU A 20 -0.51 -6.87 -15.62
N ASN A 21 0.19 -8.00 -15.65
CA ASN A 21 -0.23 -9.13 -16.48
C ASN A 21 -1.47 -9.83 -15.89
N LYS A 22 -2.09 -10.73 -16.65
CA LYS A 22 -3.33 -11.42 -16.23
C LYS A 22 -3.16 -12.15 -14.89
N GLU A 23 -2.04 -12.83 -14.69
CA GLU A 23 -1.80 -13.62 -13.48
C GLU A 23 -1.57 -12.74 -12.25
N GLU A 24 -0.83 -11.64 -12.41
CA GLU A 24 -0.65 -10.63 -11.37
C GLU A 24 -1.98 -9.95 -11.01
N GLN A 25 -2.81 -9.62 -12.00
CA GLN A 25 -4.15 -9.07 -11.76
C GLN A 25 -5.01 -10.06 -10.95
N ASN A 26 -4.94 -11.35 -11.28
CA ASN A 26 -5.68 -12.40 -10.57
C ASN A 26 -5.20 -12.52 -9.11
N GLU A 27 -3.88 -12.56 -8.90
CA GLU A 27 -3.28 -12.60 -7.56
C GLU A 27 -3.73 -11.38 -6.74
N TYR A 28 -3.56 -10.18 -7.28
CA TYR A 28 -3.89 -8.94 -6.60
C TYR A 28 -5.40 -8.84 -6.33
N THR A 29 -6.24 -9.37 -7.22
CA THR A 29 -7.69 -9.39 -7.03
C THR A 29 -8.05 -10.23 -5.81
N ASN A 30 -7.61 -11.48 -5.72
CA ASN A 30 -7.90 -12.31 -4.54
C ASN A 30 -7.26 -11.73 -3.27
N ARG A 31 -6.01 -11.27 -3.38
CA ARG A 31 -5.23 -10.80 -2.23
C ARG A 31 -5.73 -9.50 -1.62
N PHE A 32 -6.04 -8.49 -2.43
CA PHE A 32 -6.44 -7.17 -1.93
C PHE A 32 -7.94 -6.95 -1.97
N VAL A 33 -8.62 -7.33 -3.04
CA VAL A 33 -10.07 -7.17 -3.16
C VAL A 33 -10.77 -8.20 -2.28
N GLY A 34 -10.33 -9.45 -2.32
CA GLY A 34 -10.84 -10.51 -1.44
C GLY A 34 -10.67 -10.18 0.05
N TRP A 35 -9.49 -9.68 0.45
CA TRP A 35 -9.27 -9.16 1.81
C TRP A 35 -10.20 -7.99 2.15
N ALA A 36 -10.35 -7.02 1.26
CA ALA A 36 -11.22 -5.87 1.49
C ALA A 36 -12.69 -6.29 1.68
N ILE A 37 -13.19 -7.22 0.86
CA ILE A 37 -14.55 -7.79 1.00
C ILE A 37 -14.70 -8.48 2.35
N HIS A 38 -13.73 -9.32 2.74
CA HIS A 38 -13.76 -9.99 4.04
C HIS A 38 -13.77 -9.00 5.21
N ASP A 39 -12.94 -7.97 5.13
CA ASP A 39 -12.81 -6.97 6.19
C ASP A 39 -14.09 -6.14 6.32
N VAL A 40 -14.69 -5.70 5.21
CA VAL A 40 -16.01 -5.04 5.23
C VAL A 40 -17.07 -5.98 5.81
N TYR A 41 -17.16 -7.23 5.32
CA TYR A 41 -18.10 -8.22 5.83
C TYR A 41 -17.98 -8.43 7.35
N SER A 42 -16.75 -8.49 7.86
CA SER A 42 -16.48 -8.71 9.29
C SER A 42 -16.94 -7.52 10.14
N HIS A 43 -16.68 -6.28 9.69
CA HIS A 43 -17.15 -5.09 10.40
C HIS A 43 -18.68 -5.05 10.47
N TRP A 44 -19.36 -5.31 9.35
CA TRP A 44 -20.82 -5.29 9.30
C TRP A 44 -21.49 -6.40 10.10
N LYS A 45 -20.81 -7.54 10.31
CA LYS A 45 -21.30 -8.61 11.18
C LYS A 45 -21.38 -8.19 12.65
N HIS A 46 -20.57 -7.22 13.06
CA HIS A 46 -20.46 -6.77 14.45
C HIS A 46 -21.27 -5.49 14.74
N ASP A 47 -21.75 -4.79 13.71
CA ASP A 47 -22.62 -3.64 13.87
C ASP A 47 -24.09 -4.11 14.02
N ASP A 48 -24.60 -4.10 15.26
CA ASP A 48 -25.97 -4.48 15.68
C ASP A 48 -27.05 -3.50 15.18
N LEU A 49 -27.09 -3.16 13.89
CA LEU A 49 -28.13 -2.32 13.28
C LEU A 49 -29.10 -3.16 12.45
N ASP A 50 -30.40 -2.84 12.60
CA ASP A 50 -31.57 -3.32 11.85
C ASP A 50 -31.40 -4.69 11.16
N ILE A 51 -31.90 -5.74 11.84
CA ILE A 51 -31.76 -7.16 11.48
C ILE A 51 -32.06 -7.43 9.99
N ASN A 52 -33.09 -6.78 9.42
CA ASN A 52 -33.49 -7.02 8.04
C ASN A 52 -32.53 -6.38 7.04
N LYS A 53 -32.08 -5.15 7.30
CA LYS A 53 -31.07 -4.48 6.46
C LYS A 53 -29.73 -5.19 6.55
N CYS A 54 -29.37 -5.68 7.73
CA CYS A 54 -28.16 -6.47 7.97
C CYS A 54 -28.20 -7.76 7.16
N HIS A 55 -29.32 -8.51 7.17
CA HIS A 55 -29.42 -9.78 6.46
C HIS A 55 -29.19 -9.66 4.94
N SER A 56 -29.93 -8.79 4.25
CA SER A 56 -29.77 -8.62 2.79
C SER A 56 -28.39 -8.08 2.40
N THR A 57 -27.80 -7.23 3.24
CA THR A 57 -26.44 -6.71 3.02
C THR A 57 -25.40 -7.81 3.19
N MET A 58 -25.58 -8.70 4.18
CA MET A 58 -24.70 -9.83 4.43
C MET A 58 -24.82 -10.90 3.33
N GLU A 59 -26.02 -11.17 2.82
CA GLU A 59 -26.22 -12.04 1.66
C GLU A 59 -25.51 -11.49 0.42
N PHE A 60 -25.67 -10.19 0.14
CA PHE A 60 -24.97 -9.50 -0.94
C PHE A 60 -23.45 -9.63 -0.80
N MET A 61 -22.90 -9.37 0.38
CA MET A 61 -21.47 -9.48 0.62
C MET A 61 -20.95 -10.92 0.58
N ASN A 62 -21.75 -11.90 1.00
CA ASN A 62 -21.41 -13.31 0.83
C ASN A 62 -21.39 -13.72 -0.64
N GLY A 63 -22.27 -13.15 -1.48
CA GLY A 63 -22.24 -13.35 -2.93
C GLY A 63 -20.97 -12.83 -3.62
N MET A 64 -20.25 -11.90 -3.00
CA MET A 64 -18.94 -11.43 -3.48
C MET A 64 -17.77 -12.38 -3.14
N LYS A 65 -18.00 -13.37 -2.29
CA LYS A 65 -16.96 -14.28 -1.79
C LYS A 65 -17.10 -15.66 -2.44
N MET A 66 -15.96 -16.26 -2.74
CA MET A 66 -15.85 -17.67 -3.12
C MET A 66 -15.21 -18.44 -1.97
N ARG A 67 -15.80 -19.59 -1.58
CA ARG A 67 -15.15 -20.47 -0.62
C ARG A 67 -14.07 -21.29 -1.30
N HIS A 68 -13.00 -21.58 -0.57
CA HIS A 68 -11.85 -22.32 -1.11
C HIS A 68 -12.21 -23.72 -1.60
N ASP A 69 -13.03 -24.45 -0.84
CA ASP A 69 -13.50 -25.79 -1.20
C ASP A 69 -14.29 -25.81 -2.52
N ILE A 70 -15.15 -24.81 -2.73
CA ILE A 70 -15.91 -24.64 -3.97
C ILE A 70 -14.99 -24.23 -5.12
N ALA A 71 -14.06 -23.29 -4.88
CA ALA A 71 -13.10 -22.84 -5.88
C ALA A 71 -12.26 -23.99 -6.46
N LEU A 72 -11.84 -24.95 -5.61
CA LEU A 72 -11.06 -26.11 -6.05
C LEU A 72 -11.84 -27.06 -6.98
N LEU A 73 -13.16 -27.07 -6.89
CA LEU A 73 -14.04 -27.89 -7.72
C LEU A 73 -14.42 -27.19 -9.03
N ASP A 74 -14.36 -25.85 -9.07
CA ASP A 74 -14.68 -25.05 -10.25
C ASP A 74 -13.47 -24.92 -11.18
N LYS A 75 -13.47 -25.72 -12.25
CA LYS A 75 -12.42 -25.72 -13.28
C LYS A 75 -12.26 -24.37 -13.98
N LEU A 76 -13.35 -23.63 -14.17
CA LEU A 76 -13.31 -22.33 -14.82
C LEU A 76 -12.67 -21.30 -13.89
N TYR A 77 -13.06 -21.32 -12.61
CA TYR A 77 -12.45 -20.46 -11.59
C TYR A 77 -10.95 -20.72 -11.44
N MET A 78 -10.55 -21.99 -11.32
CA MET A 78 -9.15 -22.39 -11.20
C MET A 78 -8.28 -21.90 -12.36
N LYS A 79 -8.84 -21.87 -13.57
CA LYS A 79 -8.13 -21.45 -14.77
C LYS A 79 -8.10 -19.92 -14.93
N GLU A 80 -9.21 -19.25 -14.65
CA GLU A 80 -9.41 -17.85 -15.03
C GLU A 80 -9.19 -16.85 -13.88
N CYS A 81 -9.35 -17.29 -12.63
CA CYS A 81 -9.42 -16.42 -11.46
C CYS A 81 -8.41 -16.77 -10.35
N TYR A 82 -7.96 -18.02 -10.26
CA TYR A 82 -7.08 -18.48 -9.19
C TYR A 82 -5.63 -18.57 -9.68
N SER A 83 -4.76 -17.63 -9.30
CA SER A 83 -3.35 -17.64 -9.70
C SER A 83 -2.63 -18.90 -9.19
N LEU A 84 -1.65 -19.42 -9.92
CA LEU A 84 -0.91 -20.61 -9.48
C LEU A 84 -0.19 -20.34 -8.14
N SER A 85 0.31 -19.12 -7.97
CA SER A 85 0.92 -18.67 -6.72
C SER A 85 -0.05 -18.78 -5.54
N ASP A 86 -1.26 -18.24 -5.66
CA ASP A 86 -2.24 -18.32 -4.58
C ASP A 86 -2.69 -19.77 -4.34
N GLN A 87 -2.82 -20.59 -5.38
CA GLN A 87 -3.18 -22.01 -5.22
C GLN A 87 -2.18 -22.76 -4.33
N ILE A 88 -0.89 -22.45 -4.47
CA ILE A 88 0.18 -23.07 -3.67
C ILE A 88 0.17 -22.54 -2.22
N HIS A 89 -0.05 -21.23 -2.04
CA HIS A 89 0.09 -20.58 -0.73
C HIS A 89 -1.19 -20.56 0.11
N ASN A 90 -2.36 -20.65 -0.50
CA ASN A 90 -3.63 -20.52 0.19
C ASN A 90 -3.96 -21.80 0.98
N ARG A 91 -3.88 -21.71 2.30
CA ARG A 91 -4.28 -22.76 3.24
C ARG A 91 -5.71 -22.57 3.78
N GLY A 92 -6.56 -21.89 3.01
CA GLY A 92 -7.95 -21.57 3.39
C GLY A 92 -8.12 -20.26 4.16
N GLY A 93 -7.05 -19.49 4.37
CA GLY A 93 -7.11 -18.18 5.03
C GLY A 93 -7.38 -17.01 4.07
N LEU A 94 -7.21 -17.21 2.76
CA LEU A 94 -7.47 -16.19 1.76
C LEU A 94 -8.94 -16.21 1.35
N THR A 95 -9.62 -15.07 1.49
CA THR A 95 -10.95 -14.89 0.92
C THR A 95 -10.81 -14.71 -0.58
N LEU A 96 -11.38 -15.64 -1.34
CA LEU A 96 -11.40 -15.57 -2.80
C LEU A 96 -12.59 -14.72 -3.26
N VAL A 97 -12.43 -14.01 -4.37
CA VAL A 97 -13.51 -13.20 -4.97
C VAL A 97 -14.37 -14.10 -5.83
N SER A 98 -15.70 -13.99 -5.77
CA SER A 98 -16.59 -14.75 -6.64
C SER A 98 -16.37 -14.44 -8.12
N MET A 99 -16.68 -15.40 -8.99
CA MET A 99 -16.43 -15.27 -10.43
C MET A 99 -17.19 -14.07 -11.02
N GLU A 100 -18.39 -13.81 -10.52
CA GLU A 100 -19.27 -12.72 -10.92
C GLU A 100 -18.65 -11.34 -10.66
N TYR A 101 -17.90 -11.19 -9.57
CA TYR A 101 -17.26 -9.94 -9.17
C TYR A 101 -15.78 -9.87 -9.58
N PHE A 102 -15.24 -10.94 -10.15
CA PHE A 102 -13.82 -11.03 -10.46
C PHE A 102 -13.39 -10.03 -11.54
N GLU A 103 -14.22 -9.79 -12.55
CA GLU A 103 -13.95 -8.78 -13.57
C GLU A 103 -13.88 -7.36 -12.97
N PHE A 104 -14.81 -7.04 -12.06
CA PHE A 104 -14.74 -5.80 -11.29
C PHE A 104 -13.44 -5.70 -10.51
N GLY A 105 -13.04 -6.78 -9.82
CA GLY A 105 -11.77 -6.84 -9.08
C GLY A 105 -10.54 -6.56 -9.94
N ARG A 106 -10.45 -7.19 -11.12
CA ARG A 106 -9.34 -6.95 -12.08
C ARG A 106 -9.30 -5.51 -12.57
N LYS A 107 -10.46 -4.94 -12.93
CA LYS A 107 -10.56 -3.53 -13.35
C LYS A 107 -10.15 -2.58 -12.22
N LEU A 108 -10.61 -2.84 -11.00
CA LEU A 108 -10.27 -2.06 -9.81
C LEU A 108 -8.76 -2.06 -9.57
N VAL A 109 -8.14 -3.24 -9.49
CA VAL A 109 -6.69 -3.38 -9.26
C VAL A 109 -5.90 -2.69 -10.36
N SER A 110 -6.28 -2.88 -11.63
CA SER A 110 -5.60 -2.24 -12.76
C SER A 110 -5.70 -0.72 -12.72
N LYS A 111 -6.87 -0.17 -12.35
CA LYS A 111 -7.06 1.28 -12.21
C LYS A 111 -6.26 1.83 -11.02
N ILE A 112 -6.30 1.16 -9.87
CA ILE A 112 -5.49 1.56 -8.70
C ILE A 112 -4.00 1.59 -9.08
N TYR A 113 -3.50 0.51 -9.70
CA TYR A 113 -2.09 0.40 -10.09
C TYR A 113 -1.63 1.53 -11.03
N LYS A 114 -2.48 1.94 -11.97
CA LYS A 114 -2.20 3.06 -12.89
C LYS A 114 -2.33 4.43 -12.22
N SER A 115 -3.30 4.58 -11.33
CA SER A 115 -3.61 5.86 -10.67
C SER A 115 -2.63 6.20 -9.54
N PHE A 116 -2.04 5.19 -8.89
CA PHE A 116 -1.14 5.37 -7.75
C PHE A 116 0.19 4.65 -7.97
N ASN A 117 1.16 5.40 -8.48
CA ASN A 117 2.53 4.96 -8.72
C ASN A 117 3.55 5.99 -8.19
N GLU A 118 4.83 5.67 -8.25
CA GLU A 118 5.90 6.53 -7.72
C GLU A 118 5.97 7.88 -8.43
N GLU A 119 5.68 7.93 -9.74
CA GLU A 119 5.62 9.18 -10.49
C GLU A 119 4.53 10.12 -9.95
N ARG A 120 3.32 9.59 -9.70
CA ARG A 120 2.23 10.32 -9.06
C ARG A 120 2.57 10.74 -7.64
N MET A 121 3.27 9.91 -6.88
CA MET A 121 3.75 10.27 -5.54
C MET A 121 4.75 11.43 -5.59
N ASN A 122 5.63 11.48 -6.60
CA ASN A 122 6.57 12.58 -6.79
C ASN A 122 5.88 13.88 -7.22
N ASN A 123 4.89 13.80 -8.11
CA ASN A 123 4.20 14.96 -8.66
C ASN A 123 3.15 15.56 -7.70
N ASP A 124 2.33 14.71 -7.08
CA ASP A 124 1.18 15.13 -6.27
C ASP A 124 1.50 15.13 -4.75
N GLY A 125 2.67 14.62 -4.36
CA GLY A 125 3.12 14.58 -2.97
C GLY A 125 2.13 13.86 -2.05
N ASN A 126 1.74 14.53 -0.96
CA ASN A 126 0.81 13.98 0.04
C ASN A 126 -0.63 13.80 -0.47
N ASP A 127 -1.03 14.50 -1.53
CA ASP A 127 -2.40 14.42 -2.08
C ASP A 127 -2.55 13.32 -3.14
N SER A 128 -1.45 12.68 -3.56
CA SER A 128 -1.42 11.59 -4.55
C SER A 128 -2.46 10.49 -4.28
N LEU A 129 -2.55 10.01 -3.04
CA LEU A 129 -3.49 8.97 -2.66
C LEU A 129 -4.96 9.43 -2.71
N LYS A 130 -5.21 10.68 -2.29
CA LYS A 130 -6.56 11.26 -2.28
C LYS A 130 -7.05 11.51 -3.71
N ASN A 131 -6.18 12.01 -4.58
CA ASN A 131 -6.48 12.26 -5.98
C ASN A 131 -6.78 10.95 -6.72
N ALA A 132 -5.91 9.94 -6.55
CA ALA A 132 -6.12 8.62 -7.14
C ALA A 132 -7.39 7.93 -6.60
N PHE A 133 -7.74 8.12 -5.32
CA PHE A 133 -9.01 7.59 -4.79
C PHE A 133 -10.23 8.23 -5.48
N ASN A 134 -10.22 9.55 -5.64
CA ASN A 134 -11.31 10.26 -6.30
C ASN A 134 -11.44 9.88 -7.78
N GLU A 135 -10.32 9.65 -8.46
CA GLU A 135 -10.28 9.15 -9.83
C GLU A 135 -10.93 7.76 -9.95
N VAL A 136 -10.51 6.81 -9.11
CA VAL A 136 -11.04 5.44 -9.14
C VAL A 136 -12.51 5.38 -8.73
N VAL A 137 -12.95 6.16 -7.74
CA VAL A 137 -14.36 6.20 -7.30
C VAL A 137 -15.27 6.93 -8.29
N GLY A 138 -14.75 7.94 -8.99
CA GLY A 138 -15.48 8.69 -10.02
C GLY A 138 -15.72 7.90 -11.31
N ASP A 139 -15.12 6.72 -11.43
CA ASP A 139 -15.13 5.92 -12.63
C ASP A 139 -16.49 5.25 -12.90
N LYS A 140 -17.16 5.72 -13.96
CA LYS A 140 -18.50 5.23 -14.35
C LYS A 140 -18.47 3.77 -14.80
N GLU A 141 -17.44 3.35 -15.53
CA GLU A 141 -17.34 1.98 -16.03
C GLU A 141 -17.13 0.99 -14.89
N LEU A 142 -16.32 1.36 -13.91
CA LEU A 142 -16.07 0.54 -12.73
C LEU A 142 -17.34 0.40 -11.90
N LYS A 143 -18.08 1.51 -11.70
CA LYS A 143 -19.39 1.49 -11.03
C LYS A 143 -20.36 0.57 -11.75
N LEU A 144 -20.49 0.71 -13.06
CA LEU A 144 -21.39 -0.14 -13.86
C LEU A 144 -20.97 -1.61 -13.77
N CYS A 145 -19.67 -1.91 -13.88
CA CYS A 145 -19.16 -3.28 -13.76
C CYS A 145 -19.57 -3.91 -12.42
N PHE A 146 -19.45 -3.18 -11.30
CA PHE A 146 -19.85 -3.66 -9.98
C PHE A 146 -21.35 -3.94 -9.88
N LEU A 147 -22.19 -3.02 -10.39
CA LEU A 147 -23.64 -3.16 -10.31
C LEU A 147 -24.18 -4.31 -11.18
N HIS A 148 -23.57 -4.57 -12.34
CA HIS A 148 -23.96 -5.69 -13.21
C HIS A 148 -23.50 -7.06 -12.70
N SER A 149 -22.50 -7.11 -11.81
CA SER A 149 -22.04 -8.35 -11.18
C SER A 149 -23.08 -8.95 -10.24
N ASP A 150 -23.98 -8.14 -9.68
CA ASP A 150 -25.07 -8.62 -8.84
C ASP A 150 -26.29 -9.05 -9.67
N LYS A 151 -26.67 -10.32 -9.54
CA LYS A 151 -27.81 -10.90 -10.26
C LYS A 151 -28.98 -11.26 -9.35
N THR A 152 -28.79 -11.23 -8.04
CA THR A 152 -29.66 -11.98 -7.11
C THR A 152 -30.17 -11.16 -5.94
N THR A 153 -29.52 -10.07 -5.55
CA THR A 153 -29.93 -9.36 -4.34
C THR A 153 -30.82 -8.15 -4.61
N ASN A 154 -31.93 -8.06 -3.88
CA ASN A 154 -32.86 -6.93 -3.89
C ASN A 154 -32.38 -5.78 -2.98
N LEU A 155 -31.05 -5.58 -2.89
CA LEU A 155 -30.46 -4.50 -2.11
C LEU A 155 -30.57 -3.19 -2.91
N LYS A 156 -30.88 -2.09 -2.22
CA LYS A 156 -30.93 -0.75 -2.83
C LYS A 156 -29.59 -0.37 -3.46
N GLU A 157 -29.63 0.29 -4.61
CA GLU A 157 -28.42 0.68 -5.36
C GLU A 157 -27.52 1.59 -4.52
N GLU A 158 -28.09 2.48 -3.71
CA GLU A 158 -27.32 3.40 -2.85
C GLU A 158 -26.44 2.62 -1.87
N THR A 159 -26.97 1.58 -1.22
CA THR A 159 -26.22 0.73 -0.30
C THR A 159 -25.12 -0.05 -1.04
N LYS A 160 -25.41 -0.57 -2.25
CA LYS A 160 -24.40 -1.25 -3.08
C LYS A 160 -23.22 -0.32 -3.40
N ILE A 161 -23.51 0.93 -3.74
CA ILE A 161 -22.48 1.95 -4.03
C ILE A 161 -21.66 2.28 -2.78
N GLU A 162 -22.27 2.38 -1.60
CA GLU A 162 -21.54 2.61 -0.34
C GLU A 162 -20.58 1.45 -0.02
N ILE A 163 -21.03 0.21 -0.21
CA ILE A 163 -20.20 -0.98 -0.05
C ILE A 163 -19.04 -0.95 -1.05
N MET A 164 -19.33 -0.67 -2.34
CA MET A 164 -18.32 -0.54 -3.38
C MET A 164 -17.25 0.50 -3.01
N LYS A 165 -17.65 1.71 -2.59
CA LYS A 165 -16.72 2.77 -2.17
C LYS A 165 -15.85 2.32 -1.00
N THR A 166 -16.42 1.58 -0.05
CA THR A 166 -15.70 1.07 1.11
C THR A 166 -14.68 0.00 0.72
N ILE A 167 -15.05 -0.91 -0.18
CA ILE A 167 -14.13 -1.91 -0.76
C ILE A 167 -12.99 -1.21 -1.50
N ILE A 168 -13.29 -0.26 -2.40
CA ILE A 168 -12.28 0.50 -3.15
C ILE A 168 -11.29 1.16 -2.18
N ARG A 169 -11.80 1.82 -1.13
CA ARG A 169 -10.95 2.49 -0.12
C ARG A 169 -9.99 1.51 0.55
N LYS A 170 -10.49 0.36 1.00
CA LYS A 170 -9.68 -0.66 1.69
C LYS A 170 -8.66 -1.30 0.74
N THR A 171 -9.08 -1.69 -0.47
CA THR A 171 -8.19 -2.23 -1.51
C THR A 171 -7.07 -1.24 -1.83
N MET A 172 -7.42 0.02 -2.07
CA MET A 172 -6.45 1.06 -2.39
C MET A 172 -5.47 1.29 -1.24
N HIS A 173 -5.95 1.35 0.00
CA HIS A 173 -5.06 1.52 1.16
C HIS A 173 -4.07 0.34 1.29
N ALA A 174 -4.55 -0.90 1.13
CA ALA A 174 -3.71 -2.09 1.20
C ALA A 174 -2.66 -2.14 0.09
N MET A 175 -3.03 -1.79 -1.14
CA MET A 175 -2.10 -1.72 -2.28
C MET A 175 -1.09 -0.58 -2.13
N SER A 176 -1.57 0.61 -1.75
CA SER A 176 -0.73 1.80 -1.60
C SER A 176 0.35 1.60 -0.54
N LYS A 177 0.04 0.87 0.54
CA LYS A 177 1.03 0.50 1.55
C LYS A 177 2.24 -0.23 0.96
N GLN A 178 2.06 -1.04 -0.08
CA GLN A 178 3.18 -1.72 -0.74
C GLN A 178 4.00 -0.77 -1.62
N VAL A 179 3.35 0.15 -2.31
CA VAL A 179 4.01 1.18 -3.13
C VAL A 179 4.77 2.16 -2.24
N THR A 180 4.12 2.71 -1.21
CA THR A 180 4.75 3.61 -0.24
C THR A 180 5.90 2.94 0.50
N LYS A 181 5.80 1.63 0.83
CA LYS A 181 6.92 0.91 1.44
C LYS A 181 8.13 0.86 0.51
N ARG A 182 7.94 0.49 -0.77
CA ARG A 182 9.01 0.46 -1.77
C ARG A 182 9.62 1.85 -2.01
N TYR A 183 8.77 2.84 -2.23
CA TYR A 183 9.18 4.24 -2.36
C TYR A 183 9.99 4.71 -1.15
N ASN A 184 9.55 4.37 0.06
CA ASN A 184 10.29 4.75 1.26
C ASN A 184 11.63 4.01 1.36
N GLU A 185 11.69 2.72 1.06
CA GLU A 185 12.96 1.97 1.03
C GLU A 185 13.98 2.58 0.06
N GLU A 186 13.52 3.11 -1.07
CA GLU A 186 14.38 3.70 -2.10
C GLU A 186 14.76 5.17 -1.85
N TYR A 187 13.83 5.99 -1.34
CA TYR A 187 13.99 7.46 -1.31
C TYR A 187 14.05 8.07 0.10
N THR A 188 13.38 7.51 1.12
CA THR A 188 13.16 8.20 2.41
C THR A 188 13.54 7.39 3.66
N GLY A 189 13.88 6.11 3.50
CA GLY A 189 14.20 5.19 4.59
C GLY A 189 15.58 5.44 5.19
N HIS A 190 15.79 4.99 6.43
CA HIS A 190 17.09 5.11 7.13
C HIS A 190 18.27 4.46 6.39
N TYR A 191 18.00 3.52 5.47
CA TYR A 191 18.99 2.87 4.59
C TYR A 191 18.83 3.24 3.10
N SER A 192 17.97 4.21 2.77
CA SER A 192 17.78 4.64 1.39
C SER A 192 19.06 5.28 0.85
N LYS A 193 19.30 5.14 -0.47
CA LYS A 193 20.48 5.74 -1.13
C LYS A 193 20.58 7.25 -0.94
N ASN A 194 19.44 7.90 -0.69
CA ASN A 194 19.32 9.35 -0.46
C ASN A 194 19.10 9.71 1.03
N GLY A 195 19.07 8.71 1.92
CA GLY A 195 18.81 8.85 3.36
C GLY A 195 20.01 9.42 4.11
N GLY A 196 20.36 10.68 3.84
CA GLY A 196 21.44 11.44 4.46
C GLY A 196 21.22 11.81 5.93
N ASP A 197 20.45 11.04 6.70
CA ASP A 197 20.14 11.38 8.09
C ASP A 197 21.30 11.06 9.05
N THR A 198 22.14 10.08 8.71
CA THR A 198 23.40 9.84 9.45
C THR A 198 24.35 11.03 9.35
N ALA A 199 24.45 11.69 8.20
CA ALA A 199 25.34 12.83 8.01
C ALA A 199 24.85 14.08 8.79
N LEU A 200 23.54 14.39 8.75
CA LEU A 200 22.98 15.51 9.50
C LEU A 200 23.06 15.28 11.01
N ARG A 201 22.71 14.08 11.48
CA ARG A 201 22.74 13.72 12.90
C ARG A 201 24.17 13.65 13.44
N GLN A 202 25.14 13.17 12.66
CA GLN A 202 26.56 13.26 13.01
C GLN A 202 27.04 14.71 13.08
N LYS A 203 26.64 15.56 12.13
CA LYS A 203 26.99 16.99 12.12
C LYS A 203 26.41 17.73 13.33
N LEU A 204 25.16 17.45 13.69
CA LEU A 204 24.53 17.99 14.91
C LEU A 204 25.21 17.48 16.18
N LYS A 205 25.58 16.19 16.25
CA LYS A 205 26.32 15.62 17.38
C LYS A 205 27.71 16.23 17.53
N ALA A 206 28.44 16.39 16.42
CA ALA A 206 29.74 17.04 16.41
C ALA A 206 29.66 18.50 16.87
N ASN A 207 28.68 19.26 16.37
CA ASN A 207 28.46 20.65 16.78
C ASN A 207 28.05 20.76 18.26
N SER A 208 27.20 19.85 18.75
CA SER A 208 26.83 19.77 20.17
C SER A 208 28.06 19.54 21.05
N GLN A 209 28.93 18.59 20.69
CA GLN A 209 30.14 18.29 21.45
C GLN A 209 31.14 19.45 21.44
N LEU A 210 31.30 20.14 20.30
CA LEU A 210 32.13 21.34 20.17
C LEU A 210 31.64 22.48 21.07
N GLN A 211 30.32 22.71 21.13
CA GLN A 211 29.73 23.72 22.00
C GLN A 211 29.91 23.39 23.48
N SER A 212 29.75 22.12 23.87
CA SER A 212 30.01 21.66 25.24
C SER A 212 31.49 21.80 25.63
N ALA A 213 32.42 21.49 24.73
CA ALA A 213 33.85 21.64 24.97
C ALA A 213 34.25 23.12 25.14
N LYS A 214 33.73 24.01 24.29
CA LYS A 214 33.94 25.47 24.42
C LYS A 214 33.45 26.02 25.75
N LYS A 215 32.22 25.68 26.15
CA LYS A 215 31.66 26.10 27.45
C LYS A 215 32.50 25.61 28.63
N LYS A 216 33.06 24.39 28.55
CA LYS A 216 33.92 23.85 29.61
C LYS A 216 35.24 24.61 29.72
N LEU A 217 35.86 24.95 28.59
CA LEU A 217 37.09 25.75 28.55
C LEU A 217 36.86 27.16 29.11
N GLU A 218 35.77 27.83 28.72
CA GLU A 218 35.43 29.16 29.26
C GLU A 218 35.18 29.14 30.77
N LEU A 219 34.55 28.07 31.28
CA LEU A 219 34.31 27.90 32.72
C LEU A 219 35.63 27.68 33.48
N ASP A 220 36.53 26.87 32.94
CA ASP A 220 37.85 26.63 33.53
C ASP A 220 38.71 27.91 33.55
N GLU A 221 38.65 28.72 32.50
CA GLU A 221 39.33 30.02 32.45
C GLU A 221 38.79 31.01 33.49
N ARG A 222 37.46 31.15 33.60
CA ARG A 222 36.83 31.98 34.65
C ARG A 222 37.21 31.53 36.05
N THR A 223 37.27 30.21 36.26
CA THR A 223 37.63 29.63 37.56
C THR A 223 39.10 29.90 37.92
N LYS A 224 40.01 29.86 36.93
CA LYS A 224 41.43 30.23 37.11
C LYS A 224 41.59 31.72 37.40
N GLN A 225 40.89 32.59 36.68
CA GLN A 225 40.91 34.04 36.92
C GLN A 225 40.39 34.40 38.32
N HIS A 226 39.29 33.77 38.76
CA HIS A 226 38.71 34.01 40.06
C HIS A 226 39.58 33.50 41.22
N LYS A 227 40.34 32.41 41.02
CA LYS A 227 41.35 31.93 41.98
C LYS A 227 42.56 32.86 42.05
N LYS A 228 43.00 33.44 40.92
CA LYS A 228 44.09 34.41 40.87
C LYS A 228 43.73 35.70 41.61
N GLN A 229 42.55 36.27 41.33
CA GLN A 229 42.03 37.45 42.04
C GLN A 229 41.89 37.23 43.55
N LYS A 230 41.46 36.03 43.99
CA LYS A 230 41.46 35.70 45.43
C LYS A 230 42.87 35.64 46.00
N LYS A 231 43.86 35.08 45.29
CA LYS A 231 45.26 35.03 45.78
C LYS A 231 45.87 36.43 45.92
N ASP A 232 45.62 37.31 44.97
CA ASP A 232 46.14 38.67 44.97
C ASP A 232 45.50 39.51 46.10
N ASN A 233 44.23 39.28 46.43
CA ASN A 233 43.54 39.93 47.56
C ASN A 233 43.99 39.46 48.95
N TYR A 234 44.62 38.28 49.07
CA TYR A 234 45.13 37.77 50.36
C TYR A 234 46.63 38.05 50.58
N SER A 235 47.36 38.51 49.55
CA SER A 235 48.79 38.84 49.62
C SER A 235 49.08 40.31 49.95
N GLY A 236 48.04 41.14 50.10
CA GLY A 236 48.14 42.60 50.33
C GLY A 236 47.81 43.05 51.75
N LYS A 237 48.14 42.25 52.78
CA LYS A 237 48.12 42.67 54.19
C LYS A 237 49.49 42.47 54.81
#